data_AF-A0A8X6M0L6-F1
#
_entry.id   AF-A0A8X6M0L6-F1
#
_cell.length_a   1.000
_cell.length_b   1.000
_cell.length_c   1.000
_cell.angle_alpha   90.00
_cell.angle_beta   90.00
_cell.angle_gamma   90.00
#
_symmetry.space_group_name_H-M   'P 1'
#
loop_
_entity.id
_entity.type
_entity.pdbx_description
1 polymer ?
#
loop_
_entity_poly.entity_id
_entity_poly.type
_entity_poly.pdbx_seq_one_letter_code
_entity_poly.pdbx_strand_id
1 'polypeptide(L)'
;MTLWVRIADIKRHKNVRVLLDCGSQRSYISESLVAELGLPIVSKENIALTLFSGSRTEPKLHNKYRVKLCLTSPREYSNLEFEFLDQDVICGDIPRVSKGSILKELKRNNIWLSDMGADCPKIDMLIGSDNYGKILTGRVRQLKGGLTAVCTKLGWVVCGASEETISNKDKNNSNFMRKFISS
;
A
#
# COMPACT_ATOMS: atom_id res chain seq x y z
N MET A 1 -2.36 -4.31 2.88
CA MET A 1 -2.71 -3.18 3.80
C MET A 1 -2.54 -1.89 3.03
N THR A 2 -3.46 -0.93 3.11
CA THR A 2 -3.39 0.28 2.28
C THR A 2 -3.51 1.57 3.10
N LEU A 3 -2.90 2.65 2.60
CA LEU A 3 -2.95 3.98 3.20
C LEU A 3 -2.77 5.06 2.13
N TRP A 4 -3.25 6.27 2.42
CA TRP A 4 -2.88 7.47 1.67
C TRP A 4 -1.66 8.14 2.28
N VAL A 5 -0.71 8.48 1.42
CA VAL A 5 0.47 9.27 1.74
C VAL A 5 0.57 10.45 0.80
N ARG A 6 1.41 11.43 1.15
CA ARG A 6 1.74 12.56 0.29
C ARG A 6 3.14 12.39 -0.25
N ILE A 7 3.30 12.49 -1.57
CA ILE A 7 4.62 12.67 -2.18
C ILE A 7 5.03 14.13 -2.03
N ALA A 8 6.23 14.37 -1.50
CA ALA A 8 6.83 15.69 -1.42
C ALA A 8 7.89 15.84 -2.51
N ASP A 9 7.50 16.46 -3.62
CA ASP A 9 8.45 16.95 -4.62
C ASP A 9 8.65 18.47 -4.45
N ILE A 10 9.79 18.99 -4.91
CA ILE A 10 10.25 20.38 -4.75
C ILE A 10 9.22 21.40 -5.26
N LYS A 11 8.34 21.00 -6.20
CA LYS A 11 7.33 21.88 -6.80
C LYS A 11 5.89 21.44 -6.60
N ARG A 12 5.63 20.19 -6.17
CA ARG A 12 4.28 19.61 -6.15
C ARG A 12 4.08 18.66 -4.96
N HIS A 13 2.90 18.75 -4.38
CA HIS A 13 2.40 17.77 -3.42
C HIS A 13 1.28 16.96 -4.07
N LYS A 14 1.39 15.63 -4.04
CA LYS A 14 0.33 14.74 -4.53
C LYS A 14 0.01 13.67 -3.50
N ASN A 15 -1.27 13.51 -3.21
CA ASN A 15 -1.76 12.39 -2.41
C ASN A 15 -1.86 11.16 -3.30
N VAL A 16 -1.31 10.05 -2.82
CA VAL A 16 -1.25 8.78 -3.54
C VAL A 16 -1.63 7.64 -2.60
N ARG A 17 -2.25 6.61 -3.17
CA ARG A 17 -2.66 5.42 -2.42
C ARG A 17 -1.58 4.36 -2.53
N VAL A 18 -1.13 3.86 -1.38
CA VAL A 18 0.00 2.94 -1.26
C VAL A 18 -0.48 1.60 -0.73
N LEU A 19 0.01 0.51 -1.33
CA LEU A 19 -0.08 -0.84 -0.81
C LEU A 19 1.19 -1.19 -0.03
N LEU A 20 1.04 -1.63 1.22
CA LEU A 20 2.10 -2.26 1.97
C LEU A 20 2.02 -3.78 1.79
N ASP A 21 3.07 -4.35 1.24
CA ASP A 21 3.16 -5.78 0.91
C ASP A 21 4.58 -6.30 1.18
N CYS A 22 4.77 -6.94 2.34
CA CYS A 22 6.04 -7.58 2.68
C CYS A 22 6.32 -8.87 1.88
N GLY A 23 5.34 -9.39 1.13
CA GLY A 23 5.53 -10.50 0.20
C GLY A 23 6.26 -10.10 -1.08
N SER A 24 6.22 -8.82 -1.45
CA SER A 24 7.04 -8.30 -2.53
C SER A 24 8.48 -8.04 -2.05
N GLN A 25 9.47 -8.47 -2.81
CA GLN A 25 10.89 -8.20 -2.52
C GLN A 25 11.31 -6.75 -2.81
N ARG A 26 10.57 -6.06 -3.68
CA ARG A 26 10.89 -4.72 -4.17
C ARG A 26 9.71 -3.78 -4.01
N SER A 27 10.01 -2.49 -3.91
CA SER A 27 9.04 -1.41 -3.94
C SER A 27 8.83 -0.89 -5.35
N TYR A 28 7.58 -0.55 -5.71
CA TYR A 28 7.19 -0.12 -7.04
C TYR A 28 6.37 1.18 -7.06
N ILE A 29 6.46 1.93 -8.15
CA ILE A 29 5.68 3.14 -8.44
C ILE A 29 5.06 3.01 -9.84
N SER A 30 3.81 3.46 -10.02
CA SER A 30 3.17 3.33 -11.33
C SER A 30 3.81 4.25 -12.37
N GLU A 31 3.97 3.74 -13.60
CA GLU A 31 4.49 4.53 -14.75
C GLU A 31 3.64 5.81 -14.97
N SER A 32 2.31 5.70 -14.80
CA SER A 32 1.40 6.85 -14.90
C SER A 32 1.70 7.95 -13.89
N LEU A 33 2.03 7.59 -12.64
CA LEU A 33 2.36 8.55 -11.59
C LEU A 33 3.74 9.18 -11.81
N VAL A 34 4.71 8.39 -12.28
CA VAL A 34 6.03 8.89 -12.67
C VAL A 34 5.90 9.96 -13.76
N ALA A 35 5.13 9.67 -14.83
CA ALA A 35 4.92 10.58 -15.93
C ALA A 35 4.22 11.88 -15.49
N GLU A 36 3.20 11.78 -14.63
CA GLU A 36 2.47 12.93 -14.12
C GLU A 36 3.34 13.86 -13.25
N LEU A 37 4.20 13.27 -12.43
CA LEU A 37 5.10 14.02 -11.55
C LEU A 37 6.40 14.46 -12.25
N GLY A 38 6.74 13.87 -13.40
CA GLY A 38 8.00 14.15 -14.11
C GLY A 38 9.22 13.72 -13.30
N LEU A 39 9.17 12.58 -12.61
CA LEU A 39 10.25 12.15 -11.73
C LEU A 39 11.51 11.78 -12.52
N PRO A 40 12.71 12.24 -12.09
CA PRO A 40 13.96 11.90 -12.76
C PRO A 40 14.36 10.44 -12.49
N ILE A 41 14.85 9.78 -13.53
CA ILE A 41 15.42 8.43 -13.43
C ILE A 41 16.75 8.51 -12.67
N VAL A 42 16.90 7.70 -11.63
CA VAL A 42 18.13 7.57 -10.83
C VAL A 42 19.04 6.50 -11.42
N SER A 43 18.49 5.35 -11.79
CA SER A 43 19.21 4.26 -12.46
C SER A 43 18.22 3.31 -13.16
N LYS A 44 18.71 2.23 -13.75
CA LYS A 44 17.88 1.15 -14.31
C LYS A 44 18.30 -0.20 -13.75
N GLU A 45 17.36 -1.11 -13.59
CA GLU A 45 17.58 -2.47 -13.07
C GLU A 45 16.81 -3.49 -13.92
N ASN A 46 17.43 -4.61 -14.28
CA ASN A 46 16.76 -5.68 -15.01
C ASN A 46 16.24 -6.72 -14.01
N ILE A 47 14.91 -6.87 -13.92
CA ILE A 47 14.25 -7.65 -12.87
C ILE A 47 13.34 -8.70 -13.50
N ALA A 48 13.44 -9.93 -13.00
CA ALA A 48 12.46 -10.98 -13.23
C ALA A 48 11.71 -11.24 -11.92
N LEU A 49 10.38 -11.20 -11.97
CA LEU A 49 9.50 -11.48 -10.84
C LEU A 49 9.24 -12.98 -10.72
N THR A 50 9.28 -13.50 -9.49
CA THR A 50 8.79 -14.84 -9.16
C THR A 50 7.37 -14.74 -8.65
N LEU A 51 6.44 -15.43 -9.29
CA LEU A 51 5.03 -15.38 -8.99
C LEU A 51 4.62 -16.52 -8.05
N PHE A 52 3.45 -16.38 -7.44
CA PHE A 52 2.75 -17.51 -6.83
C PHE A 52 2.53 -18.59 -7.90
N SER A 53 2.85 -19.85 -7.58
CA SER A 53 3.11 -21.01 -8.48
C SER A 53 4.59 -21.30 -8.76
N GLY A 54 5.50 -20.39 -8.42
CA GLY A 54 6.93 -20.56 -8.67
C GLY A 54 7.37 -20.21 -10.10
N SER A 55 6.43 -19.84 -10.98
CA SER A 55 6.76 -19.33 -12.31
C SER A 55 7.55 -18.03 -12.23
N ARG A 56 8.44 -17.80 -13.19
CA ARG A 56 9.19 -16.56 -13.32
C ARG A 56 8.77 -15.83 -14.58
N THR A 57 8.66 -14.51 -14.48
CA THR A 57 8.48 -13.63 -15.63
C THR A 57 9.80 -13.50 -16.39
N GLU A 58 9.70 -13.14 -17.68
CA GLU A 58 10.88 -12.70 -18.43
C GLU A 58 11.47 -11.44 -17.77
N PRO A 59 12.81 -11.30 -17.72
CA PRO A 59 13.43 -10.10 -17.20
C PRO A 59 12.96 -8.85 -17.97
N LYS A 60 12.44 -7.87 -17.22
CA LYS A 60 12.08 -6.55 -17.74
C LYS A 60 13.06 -5.52 -17.19
N LEU A 61 13.47 -4.57 -18.04
CA LEU A 61 14.24 -3.41 -17.60
C LEU A 61 13.28 -2.40 -16.95
N HIS A 62 13.55 -2.06 -15.70
CA HIS A 62 12.81 -1.07 -14.92
C HIS A 62 13.68 0.16 -14.67
N ASN A 63 13.08 1.35 -14.72
CA ASN A 63 13.73 2.55 -14.22
C ASN A 63 13.50 2.68 -12.72
N LYS A 64 14.50 3.20 -12.03
CA LYS A 64 14.45 3.44 -10.59
C LYS A 64 14.34 4.93 -10.29
N TYR A 65 13.49 5.26 -9.33
CA TYR A 65 13.18 6.62 -8.91
C TYR A 65 13.36 6.74 -7.40
N ARG A 66 13.78 7.92 -6.95
CA ARG A 66 13.89 8.25 -5.53
C ARG A 66 12.76 9.19 -5.15
N VAL A 67 11.95 8.79 -4.18
CA VAL A 67 10.69 9.46 -3.83
C VAL A 67 10.62 9.72 -2.33
N LYS A 68 10.25 10.95 -1.96
CA LYS A 68 10.00 11.35 -0.57
C LYS A 68 8.52 11.23 -0.24
N LEU A 69 8.21 10.41 0.76
CA LEU A 69 6.88 10.19 1.30
C LEU A 69 6.71 10.91 2.63
N CYS A 70 5.54 11.50 2.81
CA CYS A 70 5.09 12.16 4.02
C CYS A 70 3.74 11.60 4.46
N LEU A 71 3.47 11.69 5.77
CA LEU A 71 2.10 11.65 6.25
C LEU A 71 1.26 12.75 5.60
N THR A 72 -0.03 12.45 5.41
CA THR A 72 -1.02 13.45 5.00
C THR A 72 -1.33 14.45 6.11
N SER A 73 -0.97 14.15 7.36
CA SER A 73 -1.16 15.04 8.51
C SER A 73 -0.08 16.13 8.55
N PRO A 74 -0.46 17.42 8.70
CA PRO A 74 0.48 18.54 8.72
C PRO A 74 1.32 18.66 10.01
N ARG A 75 1.08 17.81 11.02
CA ARG A 75 1.73 17.91 12.34
C ARG A 75 3.06 17.15 12.46
N GLU A 76 3.37 16.26 11.51
CA GLU A 76 4.62 15.47 11.53
C GLU A 76 5.19 15.39 10.12
N TYR A 77 6.26 16.16 9.87
CA TYR A 77 7.03 16.11 8.63
C TYR A 77 8.14 15.05 8.74
N SER A 78 7.76 13.79 8.94
CA SER A 78 8.71 12.69 8.71
C SER A 78 8.83 12.47 7.20
N ASN A 79 9.84 13.10 6.59
CA ASN A 79 10.17 12.84 5.19
C ASN A 79 10.92 11.52 5.12
N LEU A 80 10.26 10.47 4.66
CA LEU A 80 10.89 9.18 4.39
C LEU A 80 11.23 9.09 2.92
N GLU A 81 12.51 8.92 2.60
CA GLU A 81 12.97 8.76 1.23
C GLU A 81 13.24 7.30 0.92
N PHE A 82 12.70 6.83 -0.21
CA PHE A 82 12.85 5.45 -0.67
C PHE A 82 13.10 5.41 -2.18
N GLU A 83 13.64 4.28 -2.64
CA GLU A 83 13.76 3.97 -4.05
C GLU A 83 12.61 3.05 -4.50
N PHE A 84 12.09 3.31 -5.70
CA PHE A 84 11.00 2.55 -6.32
C PHE A 84 11.34 2.24 -7.77
N LEU A 85 10.99 1.03 -8.22
CA LEU A 85 11.03 0.65 -9.63
C LEU A 85 9.71 1.03 -10.30
N ASP A 86 9.73 1.45 -11.56
CA ASP A 86 8.47 1.65 -12.30
C ASP A 86 7.77 0.32 -12.59
N GLN A 87 6.44 0.38 -12.67
CA GLN A 87 5.61 -0.72 -13.11
C GLN A 87 4.34 -0.15 -13.74
N ASP A 88 3.89 -0.71 -14.86
CA ASP A 88 2.69 -0.23 -15.55
C ASP A 88 1.46 -0.29 -14.63
N VAL A 89 1.15 -1.50 -14.14
CA VAL A 89 0.08 -1.75 -13.17
C VAL A 89 0.64 -2.35 -11.89
N ILE A 90 0.40 -1.69 -10.75
CA ILE A 90 0.88 -2.14 -9.44
C ILE A 90 0.13 -3.37 -8.95
N CYS A 91 -1.20 -3.33 -8.97
CA CYS A 91 -2.07 -4.45 -8.62
C CYS A 91 -3.50 -4.19 -9.11
N GLY A 92 -4.35 -5.23 -9.06
CA GLY A 92 -5.79 -5.07 -9.26
C GLY A 92 -6.48 -4.36 -8.10
N ASP A 93 -7.80 -4.22 -8.21
CA ASP A 93 -8.62 -3.52 -7.22
C ASP A 93 -8.47 -4.06 -5.79
N ILE A 94 -8.08 -3.17 -4.87
CA ILE A 94 -8.06 -3.43 -3.42
C ILE A 94 -9.10 -2.53 -2.75
N PRO A 95 -10.16 -3.07 -2.15
CA PRO A 95 -11.18 -2.25 -1.51
C PRO A 95 -10.61 -1.47 -0.32
N ARG A 96 -11.20 -0.29 -0.06
CA ARG A 96 -10.88 0.49 1.14
C ARG A 96 -11.55 -0.12 2.36
N VAL A 97 -11.08 0.27 3.55
CA VAL A 97 -11.74 -0.13 4.79
C VAL A 97 -13.12 0.54 4.86
N SER A 98 -14.16 -0.27 5.05
CA SER A 98 -15.54 0.21 5.13
C SER A 98 -15.78 0.96 6.43
N LYS A 99 -16.69 1.95 6.42
CA LYS A 99 -17.05 2.78 7.59
C LYS A 99 -17.91 2.04 8.64
N GLY A 100 -17.84 0.71 8.69
CA GLY A 100 -18.68 -0.17 9.50
C GLY A 100 -18.42 -0.12 11.01
N SER A 101 -18.76 -1.20 11.69
CA SER A 101 -18.71 -1.34 13.17
C SER A 101 -17.34 -1.01 13.78
N ILE A 102 -16.25 -1.28 13.05
CA ILE A 102 -14.86 -0.98 13.45
C ILE A 102 -14.60 0.51 13.74
N LEU A 103 -15.34 1.43 13.11
CA LEU A 103 -15.06 2.87 13.24
C LEU A 103 -15.18 3.36 14.69
N LYS A 104 -16.14 2.81 15.45
CA LYS A 104 -16.30 3.14 16.88
C LYS A 104 -15.10 2.69 17.70
N GLU A 105 -14.55 1.52 17.39
CA GLU A 105 -13.38 0.98 18.08
C GLU A 105 -12.10 1.74 17.72
N LEU A 106 -11.88 2.08 16.45
CA LEU A 106 -10.75 2.89 16.02
C LEU A 106 -10.72 4.24 16.75
N LYS A 107 -11.88 4.92 16.83
CA LYS A 107 -12.02 6.18 17.57
C LYS A 107 -11.69 6.02 19.06
N ARG A 108 -12.20 4.99 19.72
CA ARG A 108 -11.91 4.70 21.15
C ARG A 108 -10.42 4.48 21.41
N ASN A 109 -9.70 3.96 20.42
CA ASN A 109 -8.26 3.70 20.52
C ASN A 109 -7.40 4.85 19.98
N ASN A 110 -8.00 5.99 19.60
CA ASN A 110 -7.30 7.11 18.95
C ASN A 110 -6.54 6.72 17.66
N ILE A 111 -7.09 5.76 16.91
CA ILE A 111 -6.53 5.28 15.64
C ILE A 111 -7.28 5.94 14.48
N TRP A 112 -6.52 6.54 13.56
CA TRP A 112 -7.04 7.22 12.38
C TRP A 112 -6.48 6.57 11.12
N LEU A 113 -7.36 5.95 10.33
CA LEU A 113 -7.01 5.36 9.04
C LEU A 113 -7.21 6.40 7.95
N SER A 114 -6.23 6.54 7.06
CA SER A 114 -6.33 7.47 5.93
C SER A 114 -7.12 6.88 4.76
N ASP A 115 -7.15 5.56 4.60
CA ASP A 115 -7.76 4.87 3.45
C ASP A 115 -9.10 4.19 3.79
N MET A 116 -10.14 5.01 3.96
CA MET A 116 -11.50 4.59 4.30
C MET A 116 -12.51 5.04 3.23
N GLY A 117 -13.48 4.20 2.89
CA GLY A 117 -14.63 4.59 2.06
C GLY A 117 -15.23 3.45 1.23
N ALA A 118 -16.20 3.78 0.37
CA ALA A 118 -16.97 2.79 -0.40
C ALA A 118 -16.43 2.56 -1.82
N ASP A 119 -15.73 3.53 -2.40
CA ASP A 119 -15.06 3.35 -3.69
C ASP A 119 -13.78 2.48 -3.57
N CYS A 120 -13.19 2.15 -4.73
CA CYS A 120 -11.95 1.42 -4.85
C CYS A 120 -10.96 2.19 -5.75
N PRO A 121 -10.22 3.17 -5.20
CA PRO A 121 -9.28 3.98 -5.96
C PRO A 121 -8.05 3.14 -6.35
N LYS A 122 -7.41 3.43 -7.48
CA LYS A 122 -6.20 2.73 -7.91
C LYS A 122 -5.07 2.81 -6.87
N ILE A 123 -4.22 1.80 -6.85
CA ILE A 123 -2.95 1.82 -6.09
C ILE A 123 -1.87 2.38 -7.00
N ASP A 124 -1.22 3.46 -6.58
CA ASP A 124 -0.17 4.09 -7.35
C ASP A 124 1.24 3.62 -6.96
N MET A 125 1.39 3.06 -5.75
CA MET A 125 2.69 2.62 -5.22
C MET A 125 2.57 1.36 -4.37
N LEU A 126 3.62 0.54 -4.36
CA LEU A 126 3.79 -0.61 -3.49
C LEU A 126 5.07 -0.44 -2.67
N ILE A 127 4.99 -0.63 -1.35
CA ILE A 127 6.14 -0.73 -0.46
C ILE A 127 6.39 -2.21 -0.16
N GLY A 128 7.49 -2.71 -0.73
CA GLY A 128 7.99 -4.08 -0.57
C GLY A 128 8.85 -4.25 0.67
N SER A 129 9.34 -5.47 0.90
CA SER A 129 10.18 -5.84 2.05
C SER A 129 11.50 -5.06 2.12
N ASP A 130 12.04 -4.59 1.00
CA ASP A 130 13.19 -3.69 0.91
C ASP A 130 13.01 -2.37 1.70
N ASN A 131 11.77 -1.91 1.87
CA ASN A 131 11.44 -0.68 2.60
C ASN A 131 10.44 -0.88 3.76
N TYR A 132 9.66 -1.96 3.76
CA TYR A 132 8.60 -2.23 4.72
C TYR A 132 9.11 -2.22 6.17
N GLY A 133 10.24 -2.87 6.45
CA GLY A 133 10.83 -2.89 7.79
C GLY A 133 11.21 -1.50 8.31
N LYS A 134 11.57 -0.57 7.42
CA LYS A 134 12.01 0.80 7.76
C LYS A 134 10.87 1.67 8.27
N ILE A 135 9.62 1.36 7.89
CA ILE A 135 8.43 2.14 8.26
C ILE A 135 7.70 1.60 9.50
N LEU A 136 8.04 0.41 10.00
CA LEU A 136 7.39 -0.16 11.18
C LEU A 136 7.77 0.64 12.43
N THR A 137 6.79 0.89 13.32
CA THR A 137 7.05 1.53 14.61
C THR A 137 6.96 0.55 15.78
N GLY A 138 6.64 -0.72 15.53
CA GLY A 138 6.37 -1.74 16.55
C GLY A 138 5.04 -1.56 17.31
N ARG A 139 4.30 -0.47 17.08
CA ARG A 139 3.00 -0.25 17.73
C ARG A 139 1.92 -1.03 16.99
N VAL A 140 1.35 -2.00 17.68
CA VAL A 140 0.31 -2.88 17.17
C VAL A 140 -0.86 -2.88 18.14
N ARG A 141 -2.09 -2.91 17.62
CA ARG A 141 -3.32 -2.94 18.41
C ARG A 141 -4.23 -4.03 17.87
N GLN A 142 -4.51 -5.02 18.70
CA GLN A 142 -5.57 -5.99 18.39
C GLN A 142 -6.93 -5.31 18.58
N LEU A 143 -7.77 -5.47 17.56
CA LEU A 143 -9.14 -4.99 17.49
C LEU A 143 -10.09 -6.18 17.58
N LYS A 144 -11.38 -5.92 17.83
CA LYS A 144 -12.39 -6.97 17.85
C LYS A 144 -12.56 -7.60 16.46
N GLY A 145 -13.02 -8.84 16.46
CA GLY A 145 -13.37 -9.56 15.24
C GLY A 145 -12.17 -9.99 14.39
N GLY A 146 -10.99 -10.17 14.98
CA GLY A 146 -9.80 -10.69 14.28
C GLY A 146 -9.01 -9.66 13.47
N LEU A 147 -9.28 -8.36 13.64
CA LEU A 147 -8.56 -7.29 12.98
C LEU A 147 -7.37 -6.79 13.82
N THR A 148 -6.31 -6.39 13.14
CA THR A 148 -5.10 -5.83 13.77
C THR A 148 -4.78 -4.48 13.14
N ALA A 149 -4.68 -3.44 13.96
CA ALA A 149 -4.15 -2.15 13.55
C ALA A 149 -2.63 -2.10 13.76
N VAL A 150 -1.90 -1.62 12.76
CA VAL A 150 -0.44 -1.47 12.79
C VAL A 150 -0.09 -0.02 12.54
N CYS A 151 0.72 0.57 13.42
CA CYS A 151 1.24 1.91 13.23
C CYS A 151 2.52 1.86 12.42
N THR A 152 2.58 2.67 11.37
CA THR A 152 3.78 2.91 10.58
C THR A 152 4.19 4.38 10.69
N LYS A 153 5.42 4.68 10.29
CA LYS A 153 5.91 6.06 10.13
C LYS A 153 5.13 6.87 9.08
N LEU A 154 4.26 6.22 8.30
CA LEU A 154 3.41 6.84 7.27
C LEU A 154 1.91 6.87 7.66
N GLY A 155 1.55 6.35 8.83
CA GLY A 155 0.17 6.29 9.32
C GLY A 155 -0.26 4.90 9.77
N TRP A 156 -1.51 4.81 10.22
CA TRP A 156 -2.11 3.55 10.66
C TRP A 156 -2.71 2.79 9.48
N VAL A 157 -2.50 1.47 9.50
CA VAL A 157 -3.15 0.51 8.59
C VAL A 157 -3.84 -0.59 9.39
N VAL A 158 -4.74 -1.32 8.74
CA VAL A 158 -5.41 -2.50 9.33
C VAL A 158 -5.22 -3.72 8.43
N CYS A 159 -5.01 -4.87 9.06
CA CYS A 159 -5.03 -6.19 8.45
C CYS A 159 -5.90 -7.16 9.26
N GLY A 160 -6.10 -8.37 8.73
CA GLY A 160 -6.96 -9.39 9.32
C GLY A 160 -8.28 -9.53 8.57
N ALA A 161 -8.98 -10.63 8.85
CA ALA A 161 -10.34 -10.85 8.37
C ALA A 161 -11.31 -10.48 9.49
N SER A 162 -12.30 -9.64 9.21
CA SER A 162 -13.36 -9.41 10.19
C SER A 162 -14.27 -10.64 10.27
N GLU A 163 -14.67 -11.02 11.48
CA GLU A 163 -15.67 -12.07 11.70
C GLU A 163 -17.00 -11.79 10.94
N GLU A 164 -17.36 -10.51 10.76
CA GLU A 164 -18.50 -10.08 9.93
C GLU A 164 -18.32 -10.37 8.42
N THR A 165 -17.08 -10.44 7.92
CA THR A 165 -16.78 -10.81 6.53
C THR A 165 -16.83 -12.33 6.35
N ILE A 166 -16.49 -13.09 7.40
CA ILE A 166 -16.50 -14.56 7.36
C ILE A 166 -17.95 -15.05 7.32
N SER A 167 -18.85 -14.51 8.15
CA SER A 167 -20.27 -14.90 8.17
C SER A 167 -21.05 -14.53 6.89
N ASN A 168 -20.62 -13.49 6.17
CA ASN A 168 -21.20 -13.11 4.87
C ASN A 168 -20.60 -13.88 3.68
N LYS A 169 -19.39 -14.43 3.80
CA LYS A 169 -18.73 -15.24 2.75
C LYS A 169 -19.32 -16.64 2.61
N ASP A 170 -19.96 -17.17 3.65
CA ASP A 170 -20.75 -18.41 3.56
C ASP A 170 -21.98 -18.25 2.65
N LYS A 171 -22.32 -17.03 2.22
CA LYS A 171 -23.40 -16.76 1.26
C LYS A 171 -22.93 -16.29 -0.11
N ASN A 172 -21.68 -15.86 -0.29
CA ASN A 172 -21.17 -15.41 -1.59
C ASN A 172 -19.67 -15.69 -1.74
N ASN A 173 -19.40 -16.64 -2.64
CA ASN A 173 -18.12 -17.18 -3.09
C ASN A 173 -16.87 -16.33 -2.83
N SER A 174 -15.90 -16.97 -2.18
CA SER A 174 -14.54 -16.53 -1.88
C SER A 174 -13.76 -16.07 -3.11
N ASN A 175 -13.31 -14.81 -3.16
CA ASN A 175 -12.28 -14.34 -4.11
C ASN A 175 -11.40 -13.23 -3.52
N PHE A 176 -10.72 -13.49 -2.40
CA PHE A 176 -9.66 -12.60 -1.91
C PHE A 176 -8.28 -12.91 -2.53
N MET A 177 -8.17 -14.00 -3.30
CA MET A 177 -6.93 -14.52 -3.90
C MET A 177 -6.99 -14.57 -5.44
N ARG A 178 -7.71 -13.65 -6.11
CA ARG A 178 -7.82 -13.66 -7.60
C ARG A 178 -7.26 -12.44 -8.34
N LYS A 179 -6.69 -11.43 -7.68
CA LYS A 179 -6.29 -10.18 -8.36
C LYS A 179 -4.78 -9.83 -8.35
N PHE A 180 -3.90 -10.81 -8.11
CA PHE A 180 -2.45 -10.64 -8.34
C PHE A 180 -1.97 -11.24 -9.67
N ILE A 181 -2.86 -11.79 -10.50
CA ILE A 181 -2.50 -12.42 -11.79
C ILE A 181 -3.57 -12.07 -12.83
N SER A 182 -3.47 -10.91 -13.45
CA SER A 182 -4.06 -10.65 -14.78
C SER A 182 -3.45 -9.40 -15.41
N SER A 183 -2.27 -9.56 -15.99
CA SER A 183 -1.76 -8.84 -17.17
C SER A 183 -0.34 -9.33 -17.45
#